data_AF-A0A949JU28-F1
#
_entry.id   AF-A0A949JU28-F1
#
_cell.length_a   1.000
_cell.length_b   1.000
_cell.length_c   1.000
_cell.angle_alpha   90.00
_cell.angle_beta   90.00
_cell.angle_gamma   90.00
#
_symmetry.space_group_name_H-M   'P 1'
#
loop_
_entity.id
_entity.type
_entity.pdbx_description
1 polymer ?
#
loop_
_entity_poly.entity_id
_entity_poly.type
_entity_poly.pdbx_seq_one_letter_code
_entity_poly.pdbx_strand_id
1 'polypeptide(L)'
;CCTCGCKDLKACDEEPLRFQTIDIPPIKPDVIEYVQHMKQCKQCGEVVYQPLPDDIKRNVFGSGVLAVVGVLTGMLNTSKRKALEVVNEVFGVPMSLGGLSNCEAKIAAAMESPYNEVHAYVQSQDRSHADESNWRRGNRLKGWIWTLCCTTAAVFMINASRGQKAARQLIGCFTGTLNSDRWNGYSFYEGLRQICWAHLKRDFKAIGEADGHLGRIGNKLHALSKEILKLRRRVRDGTLQWKTFQRRMIPLQEEVERLLEKGATYDGKLGGKCRDILRHREYLWVFVSDSDVEPTNNAAEQIIRQAVIWRKMSFGTQSKRGAHYAERILTVCATCRLQGRSIIAYIRSACHCHSNNQPAPSLIPE
;
A
#
# COMPACT_ATOMS: atom_id res chain seq x y z
N CYS A 1 17.44 -50.35 20.46
CA CYS A 1 17.48 -51.11 21.74
C CYS A 1 17.45 -50.10 22.87
N CYS A 2 16.86 -50.43 24.03
CA CYS A 2 17.03 -49.60 25.22
C CYS A 2 18.52 -49.50 25.57
N THR A 3 18.95 -48.44 26.25
CA THR A 3 20.33 -48.28 26.72
C THR A 3 20.81 -49.42 27.61
N CYS A 4 19.90 -50.18 28.24
CA CYS A 4 20.22 -51.40 29.00
C CYS A 4 20.42 -52.67 28.14
N GLY A 5 20.29 -52.59 26.81
CA GLY A 5 20.44 -53.72 25.90
C GLY A 5 19.16 -54.53 25.64
N CYS A 6 18.07 -54.25 26.35
CA CYS A 6 16.78 -54.92 26.11
C CYS A 6 16.23 -54.63 24.70
N LYS A 7 15.74 -55.69 24.03
CA LYS A 7 15.11 -55.64 22.70
C LYS A 7 13.60 -55.90 22.73
N ASP A 8 13.08 -56.41 23.85
CA ASP A 8 11.65 -56.64 24.07
C ASP A 8 11.01 -55.36 24.64
N LEU A 9 10.44 -54.55 23.76
CA LEU A 9 9.91 -53.22 24.08
C LEU A 9 8.38 -53.24 23.94
N LYS A 10 7.67 -52.74 24.96
CA LYS A 10 6.22 -52.51 24.90
C LYS A 10 5.92 -51.18 24.22
N ALA A 11 4.76 -51.10 23.56
CA ALA A 11 4.24 -49.83 23.06
C ALA A 11 4.03 -48.83 24.21
N CYS A 12 4.26 -47.55 23.93
CA CYS A 12 4.08 -46.44 24.87
C CYS A 12 3.03 -45.48 24.30
N ASP A 13 2.15 -44.96 25.16
CA ASP A 13 1.09 -44.01 24.79
C ASP A 13 1.56 -42.54 24.80
N GLU A 14 2.85 -42.29 24.99
CA GLU A 14 3.43 -40.96 24.89
C GLU A 14 3.41 -40.44 23.44
N GLU A 15 3.27 -39.12 23.26
CA GLU A 15 3.34 -38.54 21.91
C GLU A 15 4.70 -38.87 21.28
N PRO A 16 4.72 -39.46 20.07
CA PRO A 16 5.96 -39.83 19.43
C PRO A 16 6.76 -38.58 19.07
N LEU A 17 8.08 -38.66 19.22
CA LEU A 17 8.99 -37.65 18.71
C LEU A 17 8.86 -37.59 17.18
N ARG A 18 8.58 -36.39 16.65
CA ARG A 18 8.42 -36.16 15.21
C ARG A 18 9.64 -35.44 14.67
N PHE A 19 10.19 -35.95 13.58
CA PHE A 19 11.23 -35.28 12.80
C PHE A 19 10.74 -35.14 11.36
N GLN A 20 10.90 -33.95 10.78
CA GLN A 20 10.46 -33.66 9.42
C GLN A 20 11.62 -33.08 8.62
N THR A 21 11.84 -33.64 7.43
CA THR A 21 12.64 -33.02 6.38
C THR A 21 11.68 -32.42 5.37
N ILE A 22 11.81 -31.13 5.09
CA ILE A 22 10.98 -30.39 4.12
C ILE A 22 11.84 -30.12 2.90
N ASP A 23 11.39 -30.56 1.73
CA ASP A 23 12.07 -30.36 0.45
C ASP A 23 11.09 -29.80 -0.61
N ILE A 24 11.61 -29.17 -1.66
CA ILE A 24 10.82 -28.62 -2.78
C ILE A 24 11.02 -29.54 -3.99
N PRO A 25 9.99 -30.30 -4.44
CA PRO A 25 10.14 -31.16 -5.61
C PRO A 25 10.30 -30.33 -6.89
N PRO A 26 10.78 -30.94 -8.00
CA PRO A 26 10.83 -30.27 -9.30
C PRO A 26 9.48 -29.67 -9.68
N ILE A 27 9.44 -28.34 -9.85
CA ILE A 27 8.22 -27.60 -10.17
C ILE A 27 7.99 -27.68 -11.68
N LYS A 28 6.80 -28.12 -12.10
CA LYS A 28 6.44 -28.24 -13.52
C LYS A 28 5.11 -27.53 -13.79
N PRO A 29 4.96 -26.83 -14.93
CA PRO A 29 3.71 -26.21 -15.30
C PRO A 29 2.74 -27.25 -15.87
N ASP A 30 1.45 -27.07 -15.59
CA ASP A 30 0.39 -27.80 -16.28
C ASP A 30 0.14 -27.15 -17.64
N VAL A 31 0.27 -27.93 -18.71
CA VAL A 31 0.13 -27.46 -20.11
C VAL A 31 -1.08 -28.14 -20.74
N ILE A 32 -2.00 -27.32 -21.27
CA ILE A 32 -3.11 -27.77 -22.11
C ILE A 32 -2.74 -27.45 -23.55
N GLU A 33 -2.59 -28.49 -24.37
CA GLU A 33 -2.30 -28.35 -25.80
C GLU A 33 -3.60 -28.43 -26.61
N TYR A 34 -3.83 -27.44 -27.47
CA TYR A 34 -4.95 -27.43 -28.40
C TYR A 34 -4.45 -27.76 -29.80
N VAL A 35 -4.85 -28.92 -30.33
CA VAL A 35 -4.42 -29.40 -31.65
C VAL A 35 -5.45 -29.02 -32.72
N GLN A 36 -5.03 -28.25 -33.73
CA GLN A 36 -5.87 -27.87 -34.87
C GLN A 36 -5.50 -28.70 -36.10
N HIS A 37 -6.29 -29.73 -36.39
CA HIS A 37 -6.04 -30.57 -37.56
C HIS A 37 -6.32 -29.82 -38.86
N MET A 38 -5.36 -29.89 -39.78
CA MET A 38 -5.49 -29.36 -41.13
C MET A 38 -6.10 -30.43 -42.04
N LYS A 39 -6.99 -30.02 -42.94
CA LYS A 39 -7.58 -30.85 -43.99
C LYS A 39 -7.31 -30.21 -45.34
N GLN A 40 -7.03 -31.00 -46.36
CA GLN A 40 -6.86 -30.49 -47.71
C GLN A 40 -8.16 -30.64 -48.50
N CYS A 41 -8.61 -29.58 -49.16
CA CYS A 41 -9.75 -29.61 -50.05
C CYS A 41 -9.45 -30.47 -51.28
N LYS A 42 -10.28 -31.48 -51.56
CA LYS A 42 -10.09 -32.38 -52.72
C LYS A 42 -10.36 -31.71 -54.07
N GLN A 43 -11.04 -30.56 -54.09
CA GLN A 43 -11.41 -29.86 -55.33
C GLN A 43 -10.43 -28.75 -55.71
N CYS A 44 -10.08 -27.86 -54.78
CA CYS A 44 -9.16 -26.75 -55.04
C CYS A 44 -7.74 -26.96 -54.49
N GLY A 45 -7.51 -28.02 -53.70
CA GLY A 45 -6.21 -28.30 -53.08
C GLY A 45 -5.87 -27.43 -51.85
N GLU A 46 -6.73 -26.49 -51.48
CA GLU A 46 -6.49 -25.56 -50.36
C GLU A 46 -6.49 -26.26 -49.00
N VAL A 47 -5.59 -25.87 -48.11
CA VAL A 47 -5.49 -26.40 -46.75
C VAL A 47 -6.37 -25.58 -45.81
N VAL A 48 -7.39 -26.22 -45.24
CA VAL A 48 -8.32 -25.63 -44.29
C VAL A 48 -8.11 -26.19 -42.89
N TYR A 49 -8.38 -25.39 -41.87
CA TYR A 49 -8.38 -25.83 -40.47
C TYR A 49 -9.49 -25.11 -39.71
N GLN A 50 -9.95 -25.70 -38.61
CA GLN A 50 -10.90 -25.03 -37.73
C GLN A 50 -10.14 -24.07 -36.80
N PRO A 51 -10.37 -22.75 -36.86
CA PRO A 51 -9.68 -21.80 -35.98
C PRO A 51 -10.10 -22.01 -34.52
N LEU A 52 -9.15 -21.92 -33.59
CA LEU A 52 -9.48 -21.86 -32.17
C LEU A 52 -10.29 -20.59 -31.86
N PRO A 53 -11.23 -20.68 -30.89
CA PRO A 53 -11.85 -19.52 -30.28
C PRO A 53 -10.82 -18.46 -29.82
N ASP A 54 -11.15 -17.18 -30.00
CA ASP A 54 -10.24 -16.06 -29.73
C ASP A 54 -9.89 -15.91 -28.23
N ASP A 55 -10.81 -16.29 -27.34
CA ASP A 55 -10.62 -16.33 -25.89
C ASP A 55 -9.51 -17.33 -25.49
N ILE A 56 -9.43 -18.47 -26.17
CA ILE A 56 -8.34 -19.44 -25.99
C ILE A 56 -7.01 -18.85 -26.47
N LYS A 57 -6.98 -18.29 -27.68
CA LYS A 57 -5.76 -17.69 -28.27
C LYS A 57 -5.19 -16.54 -27.42
N ARG A 58 -6.06 -15.77 -26.77
CA ARG A 58 -5.65 -14.65 -25.90
C ARG A 58 -5.11 -15.13 -24.56
N ASN A 59 -5.35 -16.37 -24.14
CA ASN A 59 -5.05 -16.91 -22.81
C ASN A 59 -3.91 -17.94 -22.75
N VAL A 60 -2.74 -17.54 -23.27
CA VAL A 60 -1.49 -18.36 -23.20
C VAL A 60 -1.06 -18.71 -21.78
N PHE A 61 -1.22 -17.78 -20.82
CA PHE A 61 -0.83 -17.99 -19.41
C PHE A 61 -2.07 -17.97 -18.50
N GLY A 62 -2.27 -19.05 -17.75
CA GLY A 62 -3.36 -19.21 -16.80
C GLY A 62 -3.17 -18.44 -15.49
N SER A 63 -4.20 -18.46 -14.63
CA SER A 63 -4.26 -17.65 -13.40
C SER A 63 -3.14 -17.95 -12.40
N GLY A 64 -2.61 -19.17 -12.37
CA GLY A 64 -1.44 -19.53 -11.54
C GLY A 64 -0.18 -18.76 -11.96
N VAL A 65 0.12 -18.73 -13.25
CA VAL A 65 1.26 -17.97 -13.79
C VAL A 65 1.07 -16.47 -13.56
N LEU A 66 -0.15 -15.95 -13.80
CA LEU A 66 -0.48 -14.55 -13.52
C LEU A 66 -0.27 -14.20 -12.04
N ALA A 67 -0.64 -15.08 -11.12
CA ALA A 67 -0.43 -14.87 -9.69
C ALA A 67 1.06 -14.81 -9.32
N VAL A 68 1.88 -15.71 -9.86
CA VAL A 68 3.35 -15.69 -9.66
C VAL A 68 3.95 -14.39 -10.20
N VAL A 69 3.59 -13.98 -11.42
CA VAL A 69 4.04 -12.70 -12.00
C VAL A 69 3.64 -11.53 -11.12
N GLY A 70 2.38 -11.48 -10.68
CA GLY A 70 1.85 -10.43 -9.80
C GLY A 70 2.58 -10.34 -8.45
N VAL A 71 2.94 -11.48 -7.86
CA VAL A 71 3.74 -11.52 -6.64
C VAL A 71 5.15 -11.00 -6.90
N LEU A 72 5.83 -11.48 -7.95
CA LEU A 72 7.19 -11.10 -8.24
C LEU A 72 7.31 -9.60 -8.55
N THR A 73 6.50 -9.09 -9.48
CA THR A 73 6.64 -7.70 -9.93
C THR A 73 5.88 -6.71 -9.05
N GLY A 74 4.73 -7.11 -8.48
CA GLY A 74 3.86 -6.25 -7.69
C GLY A 74 4.15 -6.25 -6.19
N MET A 75 4.27 -7.44 -5.59
CA MET A 75 4.48 -7.59 -4.14
C MET A 75 5.96 -7.46 -3.78
N LEU A 76 6.86 -8.07 -4.55
CA LEU A 76 8.30 -8.13 -4.27
C LEU A 76 9.10 -7.04 -5.00
N ASN A 77 8.47 -6.27 -5.89
CA ASN A 77 9.09 -5.21 -6.70
C ASN A 77 10.28 -5.72 -7.56
N THR A 78 10.28 -6.99 -7.91
CA THR A 78 11.31 -7.59 -8.75
C THR A 78 11.26 -6.96 -10.14
N SER A 79 12.44 -6.62 -10.70
CA SER A 79 12.51 -6.10 -12.07
C SER A 79 11.98 -7.15 -13.05
N LYS A 80 11.38 -6.71 -14.17
CA LYS A 80 10.74 -7.63 -15.12
C LYS A 80 11.69 -8.70 -15.66
N ARG A 81 12.98 -8.38 -15.86
CA ARG A 81 13.99 -9.35 -16.31
C ARG A 81 14.27 -10.42 -15.26
N LYS A 82 14.45 -10.02 -13.99
CA LYS A 82 14.63 -10.97 -12.89
C LYS A 82 13.38 -11.81 -12.63
N ALA A 83 12.19 -11.21 -12.74
CA ALA A 83 10.94 -11.95 -12.61
C ALA A 83 10.80 -12.98 -13.75
N LEU A 84 11.22 -12.62 -14.97
CA LEU A 84 11.26 -13.54 -16.11
C LEU A 84 12.21 -14.71 -15.88
N GLU A 85 13.42 -14.44 -15.37
CA GLU A 85 14.39 -15.48 -15.00
C GLU A 85 13.77 -16.46 -14.00
N VAL A 86 13.13 -15.99 -12.93
CA VAL A 86 12.47 -16.88 -11.97
C VAL A 86 11.34 -17.69 -12.62
N VAL A 87 10.49 -17.06 -13.44
CA VAL A 87 9.37 -17.74 -14.10
C VAL A 87 9.87 -18.84 -15.06
N ASN A 88 10.96 -18.61 -15.77
CA ASN A 88 11.51 -19.57 -16.72
C ASN A 88 12.32 -20.67 -16.00
N GLU A 89 13.23 -20.31 -15.10
CA GLU A 89 14.18 -21.24 -14.47
C GLU A 89 13.53 -22.06 -13.33
N VAL A 90 12.70 -21.42 -12.49
CA VAL A 90 12.12 -22.09 -11.32
C VAL A 90 10.81 -22.79 -11.67
N PHE A 91 9.97 -22.15 -12.49
CA PHE A 91 8.64 -22.68 -12.82
C PHE A 91 8.56 -23.36 -14.19
N GLY A 92 9.64 -23.35 -14.98
CA GLY A 92 9.69 -24.01 -16.29
C GLY A 92 8.72 -23.41 -17.32
N VAL A 93 8.26 -22.17 -17.14
CA VAL A 93 7.29 -21.53 -18.03
C VAL A 93 8.05 -20.79 -19.13
N PRO A 94 7.90 -21.13 -20.43
CA PRO A 94 8.64 -20.49 -21.52
C PRO A 94 8.10 -19.10 -21.83
N MET A 95 8.47 -18.12 -21.01
CA MET A 95 7.96 -16.75 -21.11
C MET A 95 8.99 -15.81 -21.75
N SER A 96 8.51 -14.89 -22.59
CA SER A 96 9.27 -13.76 -23.08
C SER A 96 9.00 -12.50 -22.25
N LEU A 97 9.87 -11.49 -22.35
CA LEU A 97 9.65 -10.21 -21.66
C LEU A 97 8.33 -9.52 -22.09
N GLY A 98 7.96 -9.67 -23.36
CA GLY A 98 6.67 -9.22 -23.89
C GLY A 98 5.50 -9.98 -23.26
N GLY A 99 5.64 -11.30 -23.11
CA GLY A 99 4.67 -12.16 -22.42
C GLY A 99 4.43 -11.75 -20.97
N LEU A 100 5.50 -11.45 -20.22
CA LEU A 100 5.41 -10.95 -18.84
C LEU A 100 4.69 -9.60 -18.77
N SER A 101 5.02 -8.67 -19.67
CA SER A 101 4.35 -7.37 -19.78
C SER A 101 2.85 -7.50 -20.13
N ASN A 102 2.48 -8.55 -20.88
CA ASN A 102 1.08 -8.87 -21.17
C ASN A 102 0.38 -9.49 -19.95
N CYS A 103 1.08 -10.31 -19.16
CA CYS A 103 0.56 -10.82 -17.88
C CYS A 103 0.20 -9.67 -16.93
N GLU A 104 1.07 -8.68 -16.77
CA GLU A 104 0.76 -7.47 -15.97
C GLU A 104 -0.49 -6.73 -16.48
N ALA A 105 -0.68 -6.67 -17.80
CA ALA A 105 -1.87 -6.05 -18.39
C ALA A 105 -3.15 -6.82 -18.02
N LYS A 106 -3.11 -8.14 -18.07
CA LYS A 106 -4.25 -9.00 -17.68
C LYS A 106 -4.55 -8.91 -16.20
N ILE A 107 -3.51 -8.92 -15.35
CA ILE A 107 -3.67 -8.73 -13.92
C ILE A 107 -4.33 -7.37 -13.67
N ALA A 108 -3.84 -6.30 -14.31
CA ALA A 108 -4.45 -4.98 -14.17
C ALA A 108 -5.93 -4.98 -14.57
N ALA A 109 -6.31 -5.64 -15.66
CA ALA A 109 -7.71 -5.76 -16.08
C ALA A 109 -8.56 -6.53 -15.05
N ALA A 110 -8.06 -7.66 -14.55
CA ALA A 110 -8.74 -8.48 -13.55
C ALA A 110 -8.96 -7.75 -12.21
N MET A 111 -8.06 -6.82 -11.85
CA MET A 111 -8.14 -6.06 -10.60
C MET A 111 -8.92 -4.75 -10.71
N GLU A 112 -9.50 -4.42 -11.87
CA GLU A 112 -10.21 -3.15 -12.07
C GLU A 112 -11.41 -2.97 -11.15
N SER A 113 -12.30 -3.95 -11.14
CA SER A 113 -13.51 -3.92 -10.30
C SER A 113 -13.15 -3.94 -8.80
N PRO A 114 -12.26 -4.83 -8.31
CA PRO A 114 -11.80 -4.77 -6.92
C PRO A 114 -11.13 -3.46 -6.52
N TYR A 115 -10.36 -2.85 -7.42
CA TYR A 115 -9.73 -1.55 -7.16
C TYR A 115 -10.79 -0.45 -6.95
N ASN A 116 -11.80 -0.39 -7.81
CA ASN A 116 -12.88 0.58 -7.70
C ASN A 116 -13.73 0.36 -6.44
N GLU A 117 -14.00 -0.91 -6.09
CA GLU A 117 -14.69 -1.31 -4.86
C GLU A 117 -13.92 -0.83 -3.62
N VAL A 118 -12.62 -1.09 -3.55
CA VAL A 118 -11.76 -0.61 -2.44
C VAL A 118 -11.72 0.92 -2.39
N HIS A 119 -11.65 1.59 -3.54
CA HIS A 119 -11.63 3.05 -3.57
C HIS A 119 -12.92 3.62 -2.95
N ALA A 120 -14.08 3.12 -3.35
CA ALA A 120 -15.37 3.52 -2.79
C ALA A 120 -15.48 3.17 -1.29
N TYR A 121 -15.01 2.00 -0.89
CA TYR A 121 -15.02 1.56 0.52
C TYR A 121 -14.17 2.46 1.41
N VAL A 122 -12.96 2.84 0.99
CA VAL A 122 -12.11 3.76 1.77
C VAL A 122 -12.76 5.14 1.86
N GLN A 123 -13.45 5.59 0.80
CA GLN A 123 -14.18 6.86 0.79
C GLN A 123 -15.41 6.87 1.70
N SER A 124 -16.01 5.70 1.99
CA SER A 124 -17.17 5.60 2.90
C SER A 124 -16.79 5.47 4.37
N GLN A 125 -15.50 5.37 4.71
CA GLN A 125 -15.07 5.25 6.10
C GLN A 125 -15.21 6.58 6.85
N ASP A 126 -15.35 6.49 8.17
CA ASP A 126 -15.34 7.68 9.03
C ASP A 126 -13.95 8.31 9.18
N ARG A 127 -12.89 7.54 8.93
CA ARG A 127 -11.51 7.95 9.18
C ARG A 127 -10.59 7.38 8.11
N SER A 128 -9.77 8.25 7.54
CA SER A 128 -8.80 7.88 6.51
C SER A 128 -7.50 8.65 6.66
N HIS A 129 -6.44 8.05 6.14
CA HIS A 129 -5.10 8.60 6.07
C HIS A 129 -4.74 8.83 4.60
N ALA A 130 -4.18 10.00 4.28
CA ALA A 130 -3.70 10.32 2.93
C ALA A 130 -2.24 10.74 2.93
N ASP A 131 -1.50 10.30 1.91
CA ASP A 131 -0.11 10.72 1.69
C ASP A 131 0.24 10.62 0.20
N GLU A 132 1.34 11.26 -0.20
CA GLU A 132 1.83 11.24 -1.56
C GLU A 132 3.36 11.23 -1.65
N SER A 133 3.87 10.56 -2.69
CA SER A 133 5.29 10.51 -2.96
C SER A 133 5.56 10.69 -4.45
N ASN A 134 6.76 11.19 -4.77
CA ASN A 134 7.18 11.35 -6.16
C ASN A 134 7.05 10.02 -6.92
N TRP A 135 6.56 10.06 -8.16
CA TRP A 135 6.47 8.89 -9.02
C TRP A 135 6.82 9.28 -10.45
N ARG A 136 7.90 8.72 -10.98
CA ARG A 136 8.31 9.03 -12.35
C ARG A 136 7.37 8.35 -13.34
N ARG A 137 6.95 9.12 -14.34
CA ARG A 137 6.12 8.67 -15.45
C ARG A 137 6.97 8.60 -16.73
N GLY A 138 6.40 8.11 -17.83
CA GLY A 138 7.06 7.93 -19.14
C GLY A 138 8.03 9.06 -19.50
N ASN A 139 9.20 8.70 -20.02
CA ASN A 139 10.30 9.64 -20.31
C ASN A 139 10.73 10.50 -19.10
N ARG A 140 10.68 9.92 -17.89
CA ARG A 140 11.06 10.56 -16.61
C ARG A 140 10.23 11.80 -16.25
N LEU A 141 9.06 11.96 -16.87
CA LEU A 141 8.12 13.02 -16.53
C LEU A 141 7.78 13.00 -15.04
N LYS A 142 7.57 14.18 -14.47
CA LYS A 142 7.16 14.34 -13.08
C LYS A 142 5.76 13.74 -12.89
N GLY A 143 5.55 13.17 -11.71
CA GLY A 143 4.30 12.58 -11.29
C GLY A 143 4.36 12.24 -9.82
N TRP A 144 3.24 11.82 -9.29
CA TRP A 144 3.05 11.46 -7.89
C TRP A 144 2.21 10.21 -7.80
N ILE A 145 2.58 9.35 -6.87
CA ILE A 145 1.70 8.29 -6.40
C ILE A 145 1.09 8.77 -5.10
N TRP A 146 -0.23 8.70 -5.04
CA TRP A 146 -1.05 9.08 -3.92
C TRP A 146 -1.60 7.83 -3.27
N THR A 147 -1.81 7.86 -1.96
CA THR A 147 -2.54 6.82 -1.26
C THR A 147 -3.61 7.41 -0.36
N LEU A 148 -4.74 6.73 -0.28
CA LEU A 148 -5.79 6.94 0.72
C LEU A 148 -6.03 5.58 1.37
N CYS A 149 -6.09 5.54 2.69
CA CYS A 149 -6.20 4.28 3.41
C CYS A 149 -6.94 4.42 4.73
N CYS A 150 -7.59 3.34 5.12
CA CYS A 150 -8.19 3.16 6.44
C CYS A 150 -7.53 1.96 7.13
N THR A 151 -8.10 1.50 8.25
CA THR A 151 -7.57 0.38 9.03
C THR A 151 -7.45 -0.92 8.23
N THR A 152 -8.36 -1.17 7.29
CA THR A 152 -8.50 -2.47 6.61
C THR A 152 -8.22 -2.43 5.11
N ALA A 153 -8.08 -1.25 4.51
CA ALA A 153 -7.91 -1.12 3.07
C ALA A 153 -7.09 0.11 2.67
N ALA A 154 -6.43 0.03 1.51
CA ALA A 154 -5.63 1.11 0.97
C ALA A 154 -5.71 1.16 -0.56
N VAL A 155 -5.93 2.35 -1.10
CA VAL A 155 -5.97 2.61 -2.55
C VAL A 155 -4.77 3.45 -2.97
N PHE A 156 -4.27 3.21 -4.18
CA PHE A 156 -3.18 3.98 -4.80
C PHE A 156 -3.62 4.60 -6.12
N MET A 157 -3.26 5.86 -6.34
CA MET A 157 -3.53 6.56 -7.60
C MET A 157 -2.27 7.28 -8.09
N ILE A 158 -1.89 7.09 -9.35
CA ILE A 158 -0.78 7.79 -10.00
C ILE A 158 -1.33 8.98 -10.78
N ASN A 159 -0.82 10.17 -10.48
CA ASN A 159 -1.23 11.41 -11.15
C ASN A 159 -0.03 12.23 -11.64
N ALA A 160 -0.24 13.09 -12.64
CA ALA A 160 0.78 14.03 -13.13
C ALA A 160 0.95 15.23 -12.20
N SER A 161 0.04 15.45 -11.26
CA SER A 161 0.04 16.63 -10.38
C SER A 161 0.14 16.24 -8.90
N ARG A 162 0.81 17.09 -8.12
CA ARG A 162 0.80 17.10 -6.64
C ARG A 162 -0.23 18.06 -6.05
N GLY A 163 -1.03 18.70 -6.91
CA GLY A 163 -1.95 19.76 -6.53
C GLY A 163 -3.30 19.24 -6.05
N GLN A 164 -4.14 20.17 -5.58
CA GLN A 164 -5.47 19.89 -5.03
C GLN A 164 -6.36 19.10 -5.99
N LYS A 165 -6.26 19.31 -7.31
CA LYS A 165 -7.06 18.55 -8.29
C LYS A 165 -6.82 17.04 -8.19
N ALA A 166 -5.57 16.62 -7.99
CA ALA A 166 -5.24 15.21 -7.83
C ALA A 166 -5.72 14.68 -6.47
N ALA A 167 -5.50 15.44 -5.40
CA ALA A 167 -6.00 15.07 -4.07
C ALA A 167 -7.54 14.96 -4.04
N ARG A 168 -8.28 15.87 -4.69
CA ARG A 168 -9.75 15.80 -4.86
C ARG A 168 -10.19 14.56 -5.62
N GLN A 169 -9.46 14.15 -6.66
CA GLN A 169 -9.77 12.94 -7.41
C GLN A 169 -9.65 11.68 -6.55
N LEU A 170 -8.64 11.62 -5.67
CA LEU A 170 -8.46 10.49 -4.77
C LEU A 170 -9.44 10.50 -3.61
N ILE A 171 -9.58 11.64 -2.93
CA ILE A 171 -10.43 11.79 -1.73
C ILE A 171 -11.91 11.69 -2.10
N GLY A 172 -12.31 12.22 -3.26
CA GLY A 172 -13.67 12.12 -3.79
C GLY A 172 -14.72 12.60 -2.79
N CYS A 173 -15.68 11.73 -2.48
CA CYS A 173 -16.81 12.01 -1.59
C CYS A 173 -16.56 11.74 -0.10
N PHE A 174 -15.31 11.44 0.31
CA PHE A 174 -14.99 11.19 1.71
C PHE A 174 -15.29 12.43 2.58
N THR A 175 -16.05 12.27 3.66
CA THR A 175 -16.44 13.37 4.58
C THR A 175 -15.97 13.16 6.03
N GLY A 176 -15.23 12.10 6.30
CA GLY A 176 -14.77 11.72 7.64
C GLY A 176 -13.60 12.57 8.18
N THR A 177 -12.87 12.02 9.15
CA THR A 177 -11.63 12.64 9.64
C THR A 177 -10.45 12.22 8.76
N LEU A 178 -9.79 13.21 8.13
CA LEU A 178 -8.62 12.99 7.29
C LEU A 178 -7.31 13.25 8.05
N ASN A 179 -6.51 12.21 8.21
CA ASN A 179 -5.16 12.30 8.73
C ASN A 179 -4.19 12.53 7.56
N SER A 180 -3.48 13.65 7.57
CA SER A 180 -2.48 13.95 6.53
C SER A 180 -1.32 14.79 7.06
N ASP A 181 -0.34 15.06 6.23
CA ASP A 181 0.64 16.10 6.52
C ASP A 181 0.00 17.50 6.40
N ARG A 182 0.82 18.55 6.57
CA ARG A 182 0.36 19.93 6.47
C ARG A 182 0.44 20.49 5.04
N TRP A 183 0.47 19.62 4.02
CA TRP A 183 0.56 20.08 2.64
C TRP A 183 -0.70 20.85 2.22
N ASN A 184 -0.50 21.97 1.54
CA ASN A 184 -1.59 22.81 1.04
C ASN A 184 -2.42 22.13 -0.08
N GLY A 185 -1.97 20.97 -0.59
CA GLY A 185 -2.76 20.13 -1.49
C GLY A 185 -4.06 19.61 -0.86
N TYR A 186 -4.17 19.62 0.47
CA TYR A 186 -5.34 19.18 1.23
C TYR A 186 -6.19 20.33 1.79
N SER A 187 -5.86 21.60 1.54
CA SER A 187 -6.60 22.74 2.13
C SER A 187 -8.01 22.91 1.59
N PHE A 188 -8.35 22.21 0.51
CA PHE A 188 -9.71 22.18 0.02
C PHE A 188 -10.68 21.32 0.84
N TYR A 189 -10.13 20.47 1.73
CA TYR A 189 -10.91 19.50 2.45
C TYR A 189 -11.66 20.18 3.60
N GLU A 190 -12.98 20.15 3.56
CA GLU A 190 -13.86 20.86 4.50
C GLU A 190 -14.22 20.02 5.73
N GLY A 191 -13.96 18.71 5.69
CA GLY A 191 -14.15 17.82 6.85
C GLY A 191 -13.07 18.02 7.92
N LEU A 192 -13.20 17.30 9.04
CA LEU A 192 -12.19 17.33 10.11
C LEU A 192 -10.86 16.79 9.62
N ARG A 193 -9.76 17.44 10.02
CA ARG A 193 -8.40 16.97 9.68
C ARG A 193 -7.55 16.81 10.93
N GLN A 194 -6.71 15.80 10.91
CA GLN A 194 -5.61 15.67 11.86
C GLN A 194 -4.28 15.86 11.14
N ILE A 195 -3.54 16.91 11.52
CA ILE A 195 -2.18 17.11 11.00
C ILE A 195 -1.19 16.19 11.69
N CYS A 196 -0.31 15.58 10.92
CA CYS A 196 0.72 14.68 11.41
C CYS A 196 1.74 15.37 12.35
N TRP A 197 1.69 15.01 13.64
CA TRP A 197 2.62 15.48 14.66
C TRP A 197 4.08 15.07 14.43
N ALA A 198 4.34 14.00 13.66
CA ALA A 198 5.71 13.63 13.29
C ALA A 198 6.36 14.67 12.36
N HIS A 199 5.56 15.34 11.53
CA HIS A 199 6.01 16.47 10.71
C HIS A 199 6.20 17.72 11.57
N LEU A 200 5.26 18.03 12.47
CA LEU A 200 5.37 19.16 13.41
C LEU A 200 6.61 19.03 14.31
N LYS A 201 6.89 17.84 14.83
CA LYS A 201 8.09 17.57 15.64
C LYS A 201 9.39 17.86 14.90
N ARG A 202 9.45 17.59 13.58
CA ARG A 202 10.61 17.93 12.73
C ARG A 202 10.71 19.43 12.51
N ASP A 203 9.58 20.10 12.28
CA ASP A 203 9.50 21.55 12.15
C ASP A 203 9.95 22.27 13.44
N PHE A 204 9.53 21.79 14.62
CA PHE A 204 9.97 22.32 15.90
C PHE A 204 11.46 22.12 16.13
N LYS A 205 12.01 20.98 15.71
CA LYS A 205 13.46 20.74 15.77
C LYS A 205 14.21 21.76 14.92
N ALA A 206 13.76 22.00 13.67
CA ALA A 206 14.38 22.98 12.78
C ALA A 206 14.27 24.42 13.32
N ILE A 207 13.17 24.77 13.99
CA ILE A 207 13.07 26.07 14.70
C ILE A 207 14.05 26.13 15.88
N GLY A 208 14.26 25.00 16.57
CA GLY A 208 15.17 24.88 17.70
C GLY A 208 16.65 25.03 17.37
N GLU A 209 17.00 24.91 16.08
CA GLU A 209 18.35 25.14 15.53
C GLU A 209 18.66 26.63 15.33
N ALA A 210 17.67 27.53 15.51
CA ALA A 210 17.89 28.97 15.46
C ALA A 210 18.59 29.51 16.70
N ASP A 211 19.23 30.67 16.57
CA ASP A 211 19.85 31.36 17.70
C ASP A 211 18.83 32.07 18.60
N GLY A 212 19.27 32.36 19.82
CA GLY A 212 18.55 33.22 20.75
C GLY A 212 17.21 32.65 21.23
N HIS A 213 16.23 33.53 21.38
CA HIS A 213 14.94 33.18 21.98
C HIS A 213 14.09 32.27 21.08
N LEU A 214 14.17 32.44 19.74
CA LEU A 214 13.43 31.60 18.79
C LEU A 214 13.90 30.14 18.85
N GLY A 215 15.21 29.90 18.97
CA GLY A 215 15.76 28.57 19.22
C GLY A 215 15.24 27.93 20.51
N ARG A 216 15.18 28.71 21.60
CA ARG A 216 14.61 28.24 22.88
C ARG A 216 13.14 27.86 22.74
N ILE A 217 12.35 28.63 21.97
CA ILE A 217 10.96 28.31 21.64
C ILE A 217 10.88 26.97 20.89
N GLY A 218 11.66 26.80 19.81
CA GLY A 218 11.68 25.57 19.02
C GLY A 218 12.08 24.34 19.84
N ASN A 219 13.09 24.46 20.70
CA ASN A 219 13.51 23.38 21.59
C ASN A 219 12.42 22.99 22.60
N LYS A 220 11.70 23.96 23.18
CA LYS A 220 10.54 23.70 24.05
C LYS A 220 9.41 23.02 23.30
N LEU A 221 9.02 23.52 22.13
CA LEU A 221 8.01 22.89 21.27
C LEU A 221 8.40 21.45 20.90
N HIS A 222 9.68 21.22 20.60
CA HIS A 222 10.17 19.88 20.30
C HIS A 222 10.07 18.94 21.51
N ALA A 223 10.39 19.41 22.71
CA ALA A 223 10.22 18.64 23.95
C ALA A 223 8.74 18.30 24.22
N LEU A 224 7.85 19.30 24.12
CA LEU A 224 6.39 19.11 24.27
C LEU A 224 5.84 18.08 23.28
N SER A 225 6.28 18.14 22.01
CA SER A 225 5.87 17.15 21.00
C SER A 225 6.27 15.71 21.37
N LYS A 226 7.42 15.52 22.02
CA LYS A 226 7.84 14.19 22.51
C LYS A 226 6.97 13.73 23.66
N GLU A 227 6.64 14.63 24.58
CA GLU A 227 5.76 14.34 25.72
C GLU A 227 4.35 13.96 25.27
N ILE A 228 3.75 14.75 24.38
CA ILE A 228 2.42 14.50 23.82
C ILE A 228 2.36 13.12 23.14
N LEU A 229 3.33 12.82 22.28
CA LEU A 229 3.40 11.53 21.59
C LEU A 229 3.66 10.35 22.57
N LYS A 230 4.38 10.59 23.67
CA LYS A 230 4.56 9.60 24.74
C LYS A 230 3.26 9.34 25.48
N LEU A 231 2.48 10.38 25.80
CA LEU A 231 1.19 10.24 26.46
C LEU A 231 0.19 9.46 25.59
N ARG A 232 0.09 9.78 24.29
CA ARG A 232 -0.75 9.01 23.36
C ARG A 232 -0.31 7.54 23.26
N ARG A 233 1.00 7.28 23.19
CA ARG A 233 1.51 5.90 23.20
C ARG A 233 1.05 5.14 24.45
N ARG A 234 1.10 5.77 25.63
CA ARG A 234 0.63 5.16 26.87
C ARG A 234 -0.86 4.83 26.85
N VAL A 235 -1.70 5.66 26.21
CA VAL A 235 -3.13 5.36 26.00
C VAL A 235 -3.28 4.09 25.17
N ARG A 236 -2.59 4.04 24.02
CA ARG A 236 -2.64 2.87 23.12
C ARG A 236 -2.16 1.59 23.79
N ASP A 237 -1.11 1.69 24.59
CA ASP A 237 -0.53 0.55 25.31
C ASP A 237 -1.33 0.19 26.59
N GLY A 238 -2.45 0.88 26.88
CA GLY A 238 -3.32 0.63 28.04
C GLY A 238 -2.79 1.12 29.39
N THR A 239 -1.65 1.82 29.42
CA THR A 239 -0.98 2.29 30.66
C THR A 239 -1.39 3.71 31.10
N LEU A 240 -2.32 4.33 30.38
CA LEU A 240 -2.90 5.63 30.70
C LEU A 240 -4.37 5.67 30.26
N GLN A 241 -5.28 5.96 31.19
CA GLN A 241 -6.70 6.11 30.86
C GLN A 241 -6.95 7.33 29.98
N TRP A 242 -7.91 7.22 29.06
CA TRP A 242 -8.26 8.29 28.11
C TRP A 242 -8.63 9.61 28.78
N LYS A 243 -9.50 9.58 29.81
CA LYS A 243 -9.87 10.78 30.57
C LYS A 243 -8.68 11.47 31.23
N THR A 244 -7.73 10.69 31.76
CA THR A 244 -6.49 11.22 32.34
C THR A 244 -5.59 11.83 31.26
N PHE A 245 -5.51 11.18 30.09
CA PHE A 245 -4.80 11.73 28.93
C PHE A 245 -5.37 13.08 28.52
N GLN A 246 -6.70 13.19 28.31
CA GLN A 246 -7.37 14.44 27.94
C GLN A 246 -7.08 15.56 28.94
N ARG A 247 -7.21 15.29 30.25
CA ARG A 247 -6.88 16.26 31.30
C ARG A 247 -5.42 16.73 31.26
N ARG A 248 -4.47 15.84 30.95
CA ARG A 248 -3.05 16.18 30.82
C ARG A 248 -2.75 16.94 29.53
N MET A 249 -3.55 16.76 28.49
CA MET A 249 -3.37 17.46 27.22
C MET A 249 -3.72 18.95 27.31
N ILE A 250 -4.71 19.34 28.12
CA ILE A 250 -5.15 20.75 28.28
C ILE A 250 -3.97 21.73 28.45
N PRO A 251 -3.12 21.61 29.51
CA PRO A 251 -2.00 22.54 29.69
C PRO A 251 -0.91 22.42 28.60
N LEU A 252 -0.77 21.25 27.97
CA LEU A 252 0.18 21.04 26.88
C LEU A 252 -0.28 21.73 25.59
N GLN A 253 -1.58 21.71 25.30
CA GLN A 253 -2.18 22.40 24.16
C GLN A 253 -1.99 23.90 24.29
N GLU A 254 -2.33 24.46 25.46
CA GLU A 254 -2.15 25.89 25.77
C GLU A 254 -0.69 26.32 25.63
N GLU A 255 0.26 25.56 26.18
CA GLU A 255 1.67 25.92 26.10
C GLU A 255 2.23 25.82 24.68
N VAL A 256 1.83 24.81 23.90
CA VAL A 256 2.22 24.70 22.48
C VAL A 256 1.72 25.89 21.69
N GLU A 257 0.46 26.25 21.83
CA GLU A 257 -0.14 27.38 21.11
C GLU A 257 0.50 28.71 21.54
N ARG A 258 0.70 28.93 22.83
CA ARG A 258 1.39 30.12 23.37
C ARG A 258 2.82 30.25 22.85
N LEU A 259 3.54 29.14 22.69
CA LEU A 259 4.90 29.14 22.13
C LEU A 259 4.90 29.39 20.62
N LEU A 260 3.93 28.84 19.89
CA LEU A 260 3.73 29.11 18.47
C LEU A 260 3.39 30.59 18.22
N GLU A 261 2.49 31.18 19.02
CA GLU A 261 2.13 32.60 18.95
C GLU A 261 3.34 33.50 19.20
N LYS A 262 4.17 33.18 20.20
CA LYS A 262 5.45 33.88 20.41
C LYS A 262 6.43 33.69 19.26
N GLY A 263 6.55 32.48 18.73
CA GLY A 263 7.41 32.22 17.56
C GLY A 263 6.93 32.96 16.31
N ALA A 264 5.62 33.17 16.18
CA ALA A 264 4.99 33.85 15.06
C ALA A 264 5.25 35.37 15.03
N THR A 265 5.71 35.98 16.13
CA THR A 265 6.11 37.40 16.15
C THR A 265 7.49 37.64 15.51
N TYR A 266 8.27 36.59 15.27
CA TYR A 266 9.59 36.72 14.64
C TYR A 266 9.46 36.81 13.11
N ASP A 267 10.33 37.61 12.51
CA ASP A 267 10.43 37.70 11.05
C ASP A 267 11.16 36.52 10.43
N GLY A 268 11.11 36.47 9.10
CA GLY A 268 11.80 35.45 8.31
C GLY A 268 11.12 34.08 8.31
N LYS A 269 11.83 33.10 7.78
CA LYS A 269 11.29 31.78 7.42
C LYS A 269 10.81 30.97 8.62
N LEU A 270 11.51 31.06 9.76
CA LEU A 270 11.20 30.26 10.95
C LEU A 270 10.00 30.82 11.72
N GLY A 271 9.89 32.14 11.87
CA GLY A 271 8.65 32.74 12.39
C GLY A 271 7.46 32.54 11.43
N GLY A 272 7.73 32.56 10.12
CA GLY A 272 6.75 32.17 9.09
C GLY A 272 6.23 30.74 9.26
N LYS A 273 7.07 29.80 9.67
CA LYS A 273 6.69 28.41 9.96
C LYS A 273 5.75 28.33 11.18
N CYS A 274 5.96 29.14 12.21
CA CYS A 274 5.03 29.23 13.35
C CYS A 274 3.67 29.77 12.92
N ARG A 275 3.64 30.86 12.13
CA ARG A 275 2.40 31.43 11.55
C ARG A 275 1.64 30.40 10.71
N ASP A 276 2.38 29.67 9.89
CA ASP A 276 1.86 28.65 8.99
C ASP A 276 1.28 27.45 9.75
N ILE A 277 1.86 27.04 10.88
CA ILE A 277 1.26 26.04 11.77
C ILE A 277 -0.03 26.56 12.43
N LEU A 278 -0.02 27.81 12.92
CA LEU A 278 -1.19 28.42 13.58
C LEU A 278 -2.40 28.59 12.64
N ARG A 279 -2.19 28.74 11.33
CA ARG A 279 -3.31 28.74 10.35
C ARG A 279 -4.13 27.45 10.36
N HIS A 280 -3.59 26.38 10.93
CA HIS A 280 -4.25 25.08 11.02
C HIS A 280 -4.53 24.65 12.46
N ARG A 281 -4.70 25.62 13.38
CA ARG A 281 -4.93 25.38 14.82
C ARG A 281 -6.02 24.33 15.09
N GLU A 282 -7.13 24.42 14.36
CA GLU A 282 -8.26 23.49 14.46
C GLU A 282 -7.93 22.02 14.16
N TYR A 283 -6.86 21.76 13.39
CA TYR A 283 -6.46 20.41 12.97
C TYR A 283 -5.31 19.81 13.79
N LEU A 284 -4.82 20.53 14.80
CA LEU A 284 -3.70 20.07 15.62
C LEU A 284 -4.12 18.98 16.59
N TRP A 285 -5.36 19.02 17.07
CA TRP A 285 -5.77 18.35 18.31
C TRP A 285 -6.93 17.37 18.16
N VAL A 286 -7.34 17.02 16.95
CA VAL A 286 -8.47 16.09 16.72
C VAL A 286 -8.25 14.76 17.44
N PHE A 287 -7.02 14.25 17.44
CA PHE A 287 -6.60 13.05 18.18
C PHE A 287 -6.73 13.14 19.71
N VAL A 288 -7.07 14.30 20.28
CA VAL A 288 -7.34 14.47 21.73
C VAL A 288 -8.84 14.30 22.02
N SER A 289 -9.68 14.65 21.04
CA SER A 289 -11.13 14.56 21.14
C SER A 289 -11.65 13.21 20.67
N ASP A 290 -10.99 12.59 19.69
CA ASP A 290 -11.34 11.29 19.12
C ASP A 290 -10.21 10.27 19.38
N SER A 291 -10.52 9.20 20.11
CA SER A 291 -9.56 8.17 20.50
C SER A 291 -9.08 7.29 19.35
N ASP A 292 -9.84 7.24 18.24
CA ASP A 292 -9.54 6.41 17.08
C ASP A 292 -8.68 7.17 16.05
N VAL A 293 -8.51 8.48 16.24
CA VAL A 293 -7.63 9.31 15.41
C VAL A 293 -6.22 9.26 15.97
N GLU A 294 -5.25 8.87 15.15
CA GLU A 294 -3.84 8.88 15.53
C GLU A 294 -3.21 10.28 15.35
N PRO A 295 -2.32 10.75 16.25
CA PRO A 295 -1.64 12.04 16.07
C PRO A 295 -0.69 12.06 14.87
N THR A 296 -0.32 10.90 14.32
CA THR A 296 0.65 10.76 13.23
C THR A 296 0.04 10.05 12.03
N ASN A 297 0.51 10.40 10.84
CA ASN A 297 0.09 9.78 9.59
C ASN A 297 0.88 8.51 9.23
N ASN A 298 1.32 7.76 10.25
CA ASN A 298 2.20 6.60 10.05
C ASN A 298 1.55 5.52 9.17
N ALA A 299 0.22 5.38 9.20
CA ALA A 299 -0.49 4.40 8.38
C ALA A 299 -0.23 4.63 6.88
N ALA A 300 -0.54 5.82 6.36
CA ALA A 300 -0.29 6.15 4.97
C ALA A 300 1.22 6.18 4.63
N GLU A 301 2.07 6.70 5.53
CA GLU A 301 3.53 6.72 5.33
C GLU A 301 4.12 5.29 5.20
N GLN A 302 3.60 4.31 5.95
CA GLN A 302 4.04 2.91 5.85
C GLN A 302 3.48 2.24 4.58
N ILE A 303 2.22 2.49 4.26
CA ILE A 303 1.57 1.93 3.05
C ILE A 303 2.27 2.42 1.79
N ILE A 304 2.56 3.73 1.69
CA ILE A 304 3.21 4.31 0.51
C ILE A 304 4.67 3.87 0.34
N ARG A 305 5.30 3.36 1.41
CA ARG A 305 6.69 2.88 1.39
C ARG A 305 6.90 1.78 0.35
N GLN A 306 5.91 0.91 0.14
CA GLN A 306 5.99 -0.13 -0.89
C GLN A 306 6.20 0.49 -2.27
N ALA A 307 5.43 1.52 -2.61
CA ALA A 307 5.59 2.26 -3.86
C ALA A 307 6.94 2.99 -3.93
N VAL A 308 7.40 3.56 -2.81
CA VAL A 308 8.72 4.20 -2.73
C VAL A 308 9.85 3.21 -3.06
N ILE A 309 9.77 1.97 -2.55
CA ILE A 309 10.73 0.91 -2.84
C ILE A 309 10.64 0.50 -4.31
N TRP A 310 9.43 0.27 -4.83
CA TRP A 310 9.22 -0.01 -6.25
C TRP A 310 9.90 1.04 -7.12
N ARG A 311 9.65 2.32 -6.87
CA ARG A 311 10.24 3.43 -7.63
C ARG A 311 11.77 3.41 -7.60
N LYS A 312 12.40 3.04 -6.47
CA LYS A 312 13.86 2.93 -6.39
C LYS A 312 14.41 1.81 -7.27
N MET A 313 13.69 0.69 -7.36
CA MET A 313 14.12 -0.50 -8.12
C MET A 313 13.79 -0.41 -9.62
N SER A 314 12.64 0.19 -9.95
CA SER A 314 12.05 0.14 -11.30
C SER A 314 11.80 1.52 -11.92
N PHE A 315 12.18 2.60 -11.25
CA PHE A 315 12.12 3.99 -11.73
C PHE A 315 10.70 4.49 -12.11
N GLY A 316 9.66 3.96 -11.47
CA GLY A 316 8.27 4.36 -11.71
C GLY A 316 7.63 3.62 -12.89
N THR A 317 6.83 4.32 -13.70
CA THR A 317 6.07 3.72 -14.82
C THR A 317 6.35 4.43 -16.14
N GLN A 318 6.36 3.67 -17.24
CA GLN A 318 6.68 4.21 -18.58
C GLN A 318 5.45 4.40 -19.49
N SER A 319 4.29 3.87 -19.11
CA SER A 319 3.05 3.94 -19.91
C SER A 319 1.82 4.03 -19.03
N LYS A 320 0.68 4.44 -19.61
CA LYS A 320 -0.63 4.44 -18.93
C LYS A 320 -1.01 3.04 -18.43
N ARG A 321 -0.77 2.01 -19.26
CA ARG A 321 -0.97 0.61 -18.88
C ARG A 321 -0.14 0.20 -17.65
N GLY A 322 1.12 0.60 -17.62
CA GLY A 322 2.00 0.33 -16.47
C GLY A 322 1.59 1.09 -15.21
N ALA A 323 1.05 2.31 -15.36
CA ALA A 323 0.49 3.06 -14.24
C ALA A 323 -0.73 2.34 -13.64
N HIS A 324 -1.69 1.92 -14.47
CA HIS A 324 -2.86 1.17 -14.00
C HIS A 324 -2.49 -0.15 -13.33
N TYR A 325 -1.50 -0.87 -13.87
CA TYR A 325 -0.97 -2.05 -13.20
C TYR A 325 -0.45 -1.72 -11.80
N ALA A 326 0.40 -0.69 -11.67
CA ALA A 326 0.98 -0.29 -10.39
C ALA A 326 -0.10 0.15 -9.38
N GLU A 327 -1.05 1.00 -9.79
CA GLU A 327 -2.19 1.44 -8.96
C GLU A 327 -2.95 0.25 -8.38
N ARG A 328 -3.35 -0.68 -9.25
CA ARG A 328 -4.22 -1.81 -8.88
C ARG A 328 -3.47 -2.86 -8.08
N ILE A 329 -2.27 -3.24 -8.48
CA ILE A 329 -1.52 -4.30 -7.78
C ILE A 329 -1.02 -3.82 -6.40
N LEU A 330 -0.64 -2.55 -6.25
CA LEU A 330 -0.27 -1.99 -4.95
C LEU A 330 -1.48 -1.92 -4.02
N THR A 331 -2.65 -1.54 -4.55
CA THR A 331 -3.93 -1.53 -3.81
C THR A 331 -4.28 -2.92 -3.30
N VAL A 332 -4.22 -3.94 -4.16
CA VAL A 332 -4.43 -5.35 -3.79
C VAL A 332 -3.43 -5.79 -2.72
N CYS A 333 -2.13 -5.56 -2.95
CA CYS A 333 -1.08 -6.01 -2.03
C CYS A 333 -1.19 -5.34 -0.66
N ALA A 334 -1.50 -4.04 -0.60
CA ALA A 334 -1.64 -3.33 0.66
C ALA A 334 -2.91 -3.77 1.40
N THR A 335 -4.04 -3.86 0.70
CA THR A 335 -5.32 -4.24 1.29
C THR A 335 -5.31 -5.69 1.81
N CYS A 336 -4.77 -6.63 1.04
CA CYS A 336 -4.59 -8.01 1.52
C CYS A 336 -3.70 -8.08 2.77
N ARG A 337 -2.62 -7.29 2.86
CA ARG A 337 -1.77 -7.26 4.07
C ARG A 337 -2.50 -6.70 5.29
N LEU A 338 -3.26 -5.62 5.11
CA LEU A 338 -4.05 -5.03 6.20
C LEU A 338 -5.10 -6.00 6.74
N GLN A 339 -5.64 -6.87 5.87
CA GLN A 339 -6.64 -7.88 6.23
C GLN A 339 -6.03 -9.25 6.60
N GLY A 340 -4.71 -9.43 6.55
CA GLY A 340 -4.08 -10.74 6.78
C GLY A 340 -4.40 -11.81 5.71
N ARG A 341 -4.83 -11.40 4.51
CA ARG A 341 -5.21 -12.30 3.40
C ARG A 341 -4.00 -12.66 2.52
N SER A 342 -4.01 -13.86 1.95
CA SER A 342 -2.99 -14.32 1.00
C SER A 342 -3.08 -13.57 -0.33
N ILE A 343 -2.06 -12.75 -0.63
CA ILE A 343 -1.97 -11.98 -1.88
C ILE A 343 -1.98 -12.90 -3.10
N ILE A 344 -1.18 -13.97 -3.08
CA ILE A 344 -1.07 -14.89 -4.23
C ILE A 344 -2.40 -15.61 -4.51
N ALA A 345 -3.10 -16.04 -3.45
CA ALA A 345 -4.40 -16.69 -3.58
C ALA A 345 -5.44 -15.72 -4.15
N TYR A 346 -5.44 -14.47 -3.67
CA TYR A 346 -6.35 -13.44 -4.17
C TYR A 346 -6.10 -13.13 -5.66
N ILE A 347 -4.84 -12.87 -6.05
CA ILE A 347 -4.52 -12.59 -7.45
C ILE A 347 -4.91 -13.77 -8.35
N ARG A 348 -4.63 -15.01 -7.92
CA ARG A 348 -5.01 -16.21 -8.67
C ARG A 348 -6.53 -16.29 -8.86
N SER A 349 -7.30 -16.09 -7.79
CA SER A 349 -8.76 -16.15 -7.84
C SER A 349 -9.33 -15.06 -8.73
N ALA A 350 -8.92 -13.80 -8.57
CA ALA A 350 -9.41 -12.69 -9.38
C ALA A 350 -9.05 -12.84 -10.86
N CYS A 351 -7.83 -13.31 -11.19
CA CYS A 351 -7.47 -13.60 -12.58
C CYS A 351 -8.28 -14.78 -13.14
N HIS A 352 -8.55 -15.81 -12.35
CA HIS A 352 -9.37 -16.95 -12.77
C HIS A 352 -10.81 -16.51 -13.08
N CYS A 353 -11.44 -15.74 -12.19
CA CYS A 353 -12.78 -15.21 -12.41
C CYS A 353 -12.83 -14.35 -13.67
N HIS A 354 -11.86 -13.43 -13.84
CA HIS A 354 -11.77 -12.58 -15.02
C HIS A 354 -11.64 -13.37 -16.33
N SER A 355 -10.81 -14.43 -16.36
CA SER A 355 -10.67 -15.28 -17.54
C SER A 355 -11.93 -16.07 -17.89
N ASN A 356 -12.82 -16.32 -16.91
CA ASN A 356 -14.08 -17.05 -17.10
C ASN A 356 -15.31 -16.12 -17.14
N ASN A 357 -15.13 -14.80 -17.28
CA ASN A 357 -16.20 -13.80 -17.24
C ASN A 357 -17.09 -13.87 -15.98
N GLN A 358 -16.49 -14.24 -14.85
CA GLN A 358 -17.14 -14.26 -13.55
C GLN A 358 -16.77 -13.01 -12.74
N PRO A 359 -17.63 -12.57 -11.79
CA PRO A 359 -17.30 -11.49 -10.87
C PRO A 359 -16.00 -11.78 -10.12
N ALA A 360 -15.13 -10.77 -10.00
CA ALA A 360 -13.93 -10.90 -9.20
C ALA A 360 -14.29 -11.03 -7.70
N PRO A 361 -13.51 -11.78 -6.91
CA PRO A 361 -13.72 -11.86 -5.47
C PRO A 361 -13.53 -10.47 -4.84
N SER A 362 -14.40 -10.14 -3.90
CA SER A 362 -14.35 -8.86 -3.20
C SER A 362 -13.04 -8.69 -2.43
N LEU A 363 -12.51 -7.47 -2.45
CA LEU A 363 -11.28 -7.10 -1.74
C LEU A 363 -11.56 -6.34 -0.44
N ILE A 364 -12.81 -5.94 -0.19
CA ILE A 364 -13.21 -5.31 1.06
C ILE A 364 -13.47 -6.40 2.13
N PRO A 365 -13.39 -6.06 3.43
CA PRO A 365 -13.79 -6.97 4.50
C PRO A 365 -15.29 -7.28 4.44
N GLU A 366 -15.67 -8.47 4.88
CA GLU A 366 -17.08 -8.87 5.10
C GLU A 366 -17.69 -8.19 6.32
#